data_AF-A0A0K2RAR1-F1
#
_entry.id   AF-A0A0K2RAR1-F1
#
_cell.length_a   1.000
_cell.length_b   1.000
_cell.length_c   1.000
_cell.angle_alpha   90.00
_cell.angle_beta   90.00
_cell.angle_gamma   90.00
#
_symmetry.space_group_name_H-M   'P 1'
#
loop_
_entity.id
_entity.type
_entity.pdbx_description
1 polymer ?
#
loop_
_entity_poly.entity_id
_entity_poly.type
_entity_poly.pdbx_seq_one_letter_code
_entity_poly.pdbx_strand_id
1 'polypeptide(L)'
;MSILTAPKKTEKKERQKKPDELLASVVRETAVPAAVELLRSNAPFVFPSGTAWAILVLAAERIGGLSRKQGRDEAKGSLIELIEADSICTLATADMLSEEVFGIIPTTETLARMEEYSLLTAPTAADGKTPLYSWAVVYQNQNGLQVDLVADATFAMALGVSTGSIALKDAVGREAWAAHSGETDDEPTAEGMWSRRRSRPLRMPRTRAILSSRVLPMLTSTSTRSRRSAMRSARPQTRMLKLRRSRSTPMSRVKTRTPSTSTR
;
A
#
# COMPACT_ATOMS: atom_id res chain seq x y z
N MET A 1 -0.39 0.27 -66.03
CA MET A 1 -0.25 -0.71 -64.93
C MET A 1 0.60 -0.06 -63.85
N SER A 2 0.01 0.21 -62.69
CA SER A 2 0.64 0.95 -61.59
C SER A 2 1.44 0.00 -60.70
N ILE A 3 2.73 0.28 -60.51
CA ILE A 3 3.58 -0.39 -59.51
C ILE A 3 3.40 0.31 -58.16
N LEU A 4 2.68 -0.34 -57.25
CA LEU A 4 2.54 0.09 -55.86
C LEU A 4 3.78 -0.35 -55.08
N THR A 5 4.65 0.61 -54.75
CA THR A 5 5.73 0.44 -53.78
C THR A 5 5.11 0.26 -52.38
N ALA A 6 5.28 -0.92 -51.80
CA ALA A 6 4.89 -1.20 -50.42
C ALA A 6 5.78 -0.43 -49.42
N PRO A 7 5.23 0.11 -48.33
CA PRO A 7 6.03 0.83 -47.33
C PRO A 7 6.82 -0.17 -46.46
N LYS A 8 8.14 0.04 -46.36
CA LYS A 8 8.99 -0.65 -45.37
C LYS A 8 8.53 -0.27 -43.96
N LYS A 9 7.91 -1.20 -43.24
CA LYS A 9 7.75 -1.13 -41.78
C LYS A 9 9.13 -1.18 -41.14
N THR A 10 9.51 -0.11 -40.47
CA THR A 10 10.64 -0.06 -39.54
C THR A 10 10.24 -0.78 -38.26
N GLU A 11 10.66 -2.03 -38.10
CA GLU A 11 10.57 -2.74 -36.83
C GLU A 11 11.56 -2.12 -35.84
N LYS A 12 11.02 -1.40 -34.86
CA LYS A 12 11.77 -0.87 -33.73
C LYS A 12 12.10 -2.06 -32.82
N LYS A 13 13.27 -2.67 -33.06
CA LYS A 13 13.83 -3.77 -32.27
C LYS A 13 13.88 -3.36 -30.80
N GLU A 14 12.94 -3.84 -29.99
CA GLU A 14 13.03 -3.78 -28.54
C GLU A 14 14.35 -4.45 -28.16
N ARG A 15 15.28 -3.65 -27.63
CA ARG A 15 16.52 -4.19 -27.09
C ARG A 15 16.12 -5.03 -25.89
N GLN A 16 16.37 -6.33 -25.95
CA GLN A 16 16.28 -7.20 -24.78
C GLN A 16 17.13 -6.56 -23.68
N LYS A 17 16.48 -6.19 -22.57
CA LYS A 17 17.13 -5.61 -21.40
C LYS A 17 18.21 -6.57 -20.92
N LYS A 18 19.38 -6.04 -20.59
CA LYS A 18 20.46 -6.86 -20.04
C LYS A 18 20.10 -7.31 -18.63
N PRO A 19 20.63 -8.44 -18.13
CA PRO A 19 20.28 -8.94 -16.80
C PRO A 19 20.58 -7.93 -15.68
N ASP A 20 21.57 -7.05 -15.86
CA ASP A 20 21.94 -5.98 -14.93
C ASP A 20 21.03 -4.73 -14.99
N GLU A 21 20.10 -4.68 -15.95
CA GLU A 21 19.07 -3.65 -16.13
C GLU A 21 17.71 -4.09 -15.57
N LEU A 22 17.57 -5.36 -15.18
CA LEU A 22 16.33 -5.93 -14.67
C LEU A 22 16.23 -5.81 -13.14
N LEU A 23 15.00 -5.79 -12.63
CA LEU A 23 14.70 -5.88 -11.20
C LEU A 23 15.32 -7.12 -10.56
N ALA A 24 15.34 -8.24 -11.31
CA ALA A 24 15.96 -9.50 -10.91
C ALA A 24 17.46 -9.40 -10.59
N SER A 25 18.13 -8.30 -10.95
CA SER A 25 19.52 -8.04 -10.54
C SER A 25 19.67 -7.68 -9.06
N VAL A 26 18.61 -7.17 -8.43
CA VAL A 26 18.58 -6.68 -7.04
C VAL A 26 17.70 -7.59 -6.19
N VAL A 27 16.48 -7.87 -6.66
CA VAL A 27 15.51 -8.70 -5.94
C VAL A 27 15.60 -10.12 -6.46
N ARG A 28 15.70 -11.09 -5.55
CA ARG A 28 15.69 -12.52 -5.88
C ARG A 28 14.31 -13.10 -5.69
N GLU A 29 14.01 -14.14 -6.46
CA GLU A 29 12.80 -14.92 -6.25
C GLU A 29 12.81 -15.50 -4.83
N THR A 30 11.71 -15.31 -4.11
CA THR A 30 11.57 -15.70 -2.72
C THR A 30 11.15 -17.17 -2.65
N ALA A 31 11.86 -17.95 -1.84
CA ALA A 31 11.45 -19.32 -1.57
C ALA A 31 10.10 -19.34 -0.82
N VAL A 32 9.12 -20.09 -1.34
CA VAL A 32 7.76 -20.16 -0.80
C VAL A 32 7.73 -20.45 0.71
N PRO A 33 8.49 -21.43 1.26
CA PRO A 33 8.45 -21.71 2.69
C PRO A 33 8.89 -20.51 3.56
N ALA A 34 9.95 -19.82 3.15
CA ALA A 34 10.46 -18.65 3.86
C ALA A 34 9.48 -17.47 3.79
N ALA A 35 8.85 -17.26 2.63
CA ALA A 35 7.82 -16.23 2.46
C ALA A 35 6.63 -16.49 3.41
N VAL A 36 6.10 -17.72 3.44
CA VAL A 36 4.94 -18.08 4.27
C VAL A 36 5.24 -17.94 5.75
N GLU A 37 6.44 -18.33 6.19
CA GLU A 37 6.87 -18.18 7.59
C GLU A 37 6.86 -16.70 8.02
N LEU A 38 7.43 -15.84 7.19
CA LEU A 38 7.52 -14.40 7.46
C LEU A 38 6.14 -13.73 7.41
N LEU A 39 5.29 -14.10 6.45
CA LEU A 39 3.93 -13.58 6.34
C LEU A 39 3.07 -13.97 7.55
N ARG A 40 3.21 -15.22 8.05
CA ARG A 40 2.45 -15.71 9.19
C ARG A 40 2.84 -15.01 10.50
N SER A 41 4.11 -14.62 10.67
CA SER A 41 4.56 -13.94 11.88
C SER A 41 4.11 -12.46 11.93
N ASN A 42 3.72 -11.88 10.79
CA ASN A 42 3.29 -10.48 10.69
C ASN A 42 1.79 -10.28 11.01
N ALA A 43 1.40 -10.52 12.26
CA ALA A 43 0.01 -10.59 12.72
C ALA A 43 -0.95 -9.48 12.22
N PRO A 44 -0.59 -8.18 12.17
CA PRO A 44 -1.52 -7.12 11.74
C PRO A 44 -1.98 -7.25 10.28
N PHE A 45 -1.25 -8.02 9.46
CA PHE A 45 -1.49 -8.18 8.03
C PHE A 45 -1.98 -9.58 7.65
N VAL A 46 -2.32 -10.41 8.64
CA VAL A 46 -2.87 -11.75 8.44
C VAL A 46 -4.39 -11.68 8.32
N PHE A 47 -4.98 -12.35 7.33
CA PHE A 47 -6.42 -12.49 7.24
C PHE A 47 -6.95 -13.51 8.27
N PRO A 48 -8.21 -13.41 8.73
CA PRO A 48 -8.79 -14.33 9.70
C PRO A 48 -8.73 -15.81 9.30
N SER A 49 -8.71 -16.11 8.00
CA SER A 49 -8.56 -17.46 7.44
C SER A 49 -7.22 -18.12 7.80
N GLY A 50 -6.18 -17.33 8.09
CA GLY A 50 -4.83 -17.81 8.36
C GLY A 50 -4.07 -18.33 7.13
N THR A 51 -4.67 -18.24 5.94
CA THR A 51 -4.11 -18.73 4.67
C THR A 51 -3.90 -17.63 3.63
N ALA A 52 -4.22 -16.39 4.00
CA ALA A 52 -4.06 -15.21 3.17
C ALA A 52 -3.43 -14.06 3.98
N TRP A 53 -2.63 -13.23 3.31
CA TRP A 53 -1.84 -12.17 3.92
C TRP A 53 -1.80 -10.94 3.05
N ALA A 54 -1.80 -9.75 3.65
CA ALA A 54 -1.65 -8.49 2.92
C ALA A 54 -0.17 -8.07 2.83
N ILE A 55 0.24 -7.64 1.63
CA ILE A 55 1.55 -7.04 1.39
C ILE A 55 1.41 -5.74 0.61
N LEU A 56 2.47 -4.93 0.60
CA LEU A 56 2.59 -3.80 -0.32
C LEU A 56 3.27 -4.27 -1.59
N VAL A 57 2.75 -3.90 -2.75
CA VAL A 57 3.39 -4.15 -4.03
C VAL A 57 3.90 -2.83 -4.61
N LEU A 58 5.16 -2.85 -5.05
CA LEU A 58 5.85 -1.73 -5.67
C LEU A 58 6.36 -2.15 -7.05
N ALA A 59 5.93 -1.42 -8.07
CA ALA A 59 6.51 -1.53 -9.42
C ALA A 59 7.81 -0.71 -9.48
N ALA A 60 8.87 -1.31 -10.00
CA ALA A 60 10.17 -0.64 -10.10
C ALA A 60 10.07 0.67 -10.90
N GLU A 61 9.24 0.71 -11.95
CA GLU A 61 9.01 1.91 -12.76
C GLU A 61 8.45 3.09 -11.94
N ARG A 62 7.65 2.84 -10.89
CA ARG A 62 7.08 3.91 -10.04
C ARG A 62 8.15 4.70 -9.28
N ILE A 63 9.34 4.14 -9.09
CA ILE A 63 10.52 4.83 -8.54
C ILE A 63 11.57 5.15 -9.63
N GLY A 64 11.18 5.11 -10.90
CA GLY A 64 12.04 5.36 -12.05
C GLY A 64 12.97 4.19 -12.39
N GLY A 65 12.59 2.97 -12.02
CA GLY A 65 13.37 1.74 -12.16
C GLY A 65 14.22 1.43 -10.93
N LEU A 66 14.48 0.13 -10.74
CA LEU A 66 15.35 -0.44 -9.72
C LEU A 66 16.20 -1.56 -10.35
N SER A 67 17.51 -1.35 -10.43
CA SER A 67 18.47 -2.32 -10.96
C SER A 67 19.88 -2.01 -10.44
N ARG A 68 20.79 -2.98 -10.49
CA ARG A 68 22.18 -2.78 -10.02
C ARG A 68 22.89 -1.61 -10.70
N LYS A 69 22.59 -1.33 -11.97
CA LYS A 69 23.15 -0.17 -12.69
C LYS A 69 22.76 1.16 -12.07
N GLN A 70 21.61 1.22 -11.40
CA GLN A 70 21.10 2.41 -10.75
C GLN A 70 21.67 2.61 -9.34
N GLY A 71 22.55 1.72 -8.85
CA GLY A 71 23.18 1.87 -7.53
C GLY A 71 24.08 3.09 -7.35
N ARG A 72 24.39 3.84 -8.42
CA ARG A 72 25.10 5.14 -8.33
C ARG A 72 24.21 6.30 -7.94
N ASP A 73 22.89 6.14 -8.10
CA ASP A 73 21.92 7.10 -7.60
C ASP A 73 21.82 6.91 -6.08
N GLU A 74 22.00 7.97 -5.29
CA GLU A 74 22.08 7.88 -3.84
C GLU A 74 20.81 7.26 -3.22
N ALA A 75 19.64 7.68 -3.70
CA ALA A 75 18.36 7.20 -3.17
C ALA A 75 18.11 5.74 -3.55
N LYS A 76 18.41 5.36 -4.80
CA LYS A 76 18.21 3.99 -5.29
C LYS A 76 19.28 3.03 -4.78
N GLY A 77 20.53 3.47 -4.70
CA GLY A 77 21.64 2.71 -4.11
C GLY A 77 21.34 2.35 -2.67
N SER A 78 20.83 3.30 -1.88
CA SER A 78 20.40 3.04 -0.51
C SER A 78 19.26 2.01 -0.45
N LEU A 79 18.26 2.09 -1.34
CA LEU A 79 17.20 1.08 -1.42
C LEU A 79 17.73 -0.32 -1.79
N ILE A 80 18.68 -0.39 -2.74
CA ILE A 80 19.34 -1.64 -3.11
C ILE A 80 20.06 -2.24 -1.90
N GLU A 81 20.79 -1.43 -1.14
CA GLU A 81 21.49 -1.87 0.08
C GLU A 81 20.51 -2.39 1.14
N LEU A 82 19.36 -1.72 1.35
CA LEU A 82 18.34 -2.19 2.29
C LEU A 82 17.76 -3.56 1.90
N ILE A 83 17.59 -3.79 0.60
CA ILE A 83 17.09 -5.08 0.08
C ILE A 83 18.18 -6.15 0.19
N GLU A 84 19.42 -5.86 -0.24
CA GLU A 84 20.53 -6.82 -0.19
C GLU A 84 20.93 -7.17 1.25
N ALA A 85 20.72 -6.27 2.21
CA ALA A 85 20.92 -6.51 3.64
C ALA A 85 19.69 -7.12 4.35
N ASP A 86 18.65 -7.49 3.61
CA ASP A 86 17.37 -8.01 4.13
C ASP A 86 16.73 -7.11 5.21
N SER A 87 17.08 -5.82 5.24
CA SER A 87 16.54 -4.83 6.19
C SER A 87 15.12 -4.39 5.83
N ILE A 88 14.74 -4.54 4.55
CA ILE A 88 13.36 -4.47 4.07
C ILE A 88 13.01 -5.85 3.55
N CYS A 89 12.05 -6.51 4.19
CA CYS A 89 11.62 -7.84 3.79
C CYS A 89 10.86 -7.77 2.46
N THR A 90 11.42 -8.38 1.42
CA THR A 90 10.81 -8.41 0.08
C THR A 90 10.24 -9.79 -0.26
N LEU A 91 9.24 -9.79 -1.13
CA LEU A 91 8.61 -10.98 -1.68
C LEU A 91 8.54 -10.83 -3.19
N ALA A 92 9.10 -11.77 -3.93
CA ALA A 92 9.01 -11.77 -5.38
C ALA A 92 8.81 -13.19 -5.91
N THR A 93 7.77 -13.37 -6.72
CA THR A 93 7.60 -14.59 -7.54
C THR A 93 8.25 -14.39 -8.91
N ALA A 94 8.48 -15.48 -9.66
CA ALA A 94 8.98 -15.40 -11.04
C ALA A 94 8.13 -14.48 -11.94
N ASP A 95 6.80 -14.49 -11.77
CA ASP A 95 5.89 -13.64 -12.53
C ASP A 95 6.06 -12.16 -12.16
N MET A 96 6.15 -11.84 -10.87
CA MET A 96 6.39 -10.48 -10.39
C MET A 96 7.72 -9.91 -10.94
N LEU A 97 8.79 -10.71 -10.92
CA LEU A 97 10.09 -10.28 -11.45
C LEU A 97 10.06 -10.02 -12.95
N SER A 98 9.27 -10.79 -13.69
CA SER A 98 9.07 -10.65 -15.13
C SER A 98 8.28 -9.38 -15.48
N GLU A 99 7.39 -8.95 -14.59
CA GLU A 99 6.65 -7.68 -14.69
C GLU A 99 7.41 -6.48 -14.11
N GLU A 100 8.64 -6.66 -13.62
CA GLU A 100 9.44 -5.65 -12.91
C GLU A 100 8.73 -5.08 -11.66
N VAL A 101 8.05 -5.96 -10.94
CA VAL A 101 7.30 -5.67 -9.71
C VAL A 101 7.85 -6.53 -8.56
N PHE A 102 7.80 -6.02 -7.34
CA PHE A 102 8.07 -6.82 -6.15
C PHE A 102 7.17 -6.42 -4.99
N GLY A 103 6.99 -7.36 -4.07
CA GLY A 103 6.28 -7.21 -2.82
C GLY A 103 7.22 -6.77 -1.71
N ILE A 104 6.69 -5.97 -0.79
CA ILE A 104 7.31 -5.60 0.48
C ILE A 104 6.38 -6.11 1.57
N ILE A 105 6.93 -6.93 2.48
CA ILE A 105 6.19 -7.45 3.62
C ILE A 105 6.26 -6.40 4.73
N PRO A 106 5.13 -5.77 5.10
CA PRO A 106 5.12 -4.62 6.00
C PRO A 106 5.27 -5.05 7.46
N THR A 107 6.40 -5.65 7.82
CA THR A 107 6.73 -5.91 9.23
C THR A 107 7.03 -4.58 9.94
N THR A 108 6.94 -4.56 11.28
CA THR A 108 7.26 -3.36 12.05
C THR A 108 8.68 -2.84 11.77
N GLU A 109 9.66 -3.75 11.66
CA GLU A 109 11.04 -3.38 11.34
C GLU A 109 11.18 -2.86 9.90
N THR A 110 10.52 -3.52 8.94
CA THR A 110 10.53 -3.07 7.53
C THR A 110 9.92 -1.68 7.40
N LEU A 111 8.77 -1.42 8.04
CA LEU A 111 8.14 -0.11 7.99
C LEU A 111 8.99 0.98 8.67
N ALA A 112 9.64 0.66 9.79
CA ALA A 112 10.55 1.60 10.45
C ALA A 112 11.75 1.96 9.56
N ARG A 113 12.34 0.97 8.87
CA ARG A 113 13.40 1.23 7.88
C ARG A 113 12.90 2.06 6.72
N MET A 114 11.72 1.75 6.19
CA MET A 114 11.14 2.52 5.09
C MET A 114 10.91 3.99 5.45
N GLU A 115 10.54 4.29 6.69
CA GLU A 115 10.26 5.65 7.17
C GLU A 115 11.45 6.60 6.99
N GLU A 116 12.67 6.07 7.09
CA GLU A 116 13.92 6.84 6.95
C GLU A 116 14.16 7.33 5.50
N TYR A 117 13.47 6.75 4.51
CA TYR A 117 13.72 7.03 3.08
C TYR A 117 12.50 7.67 2.42
N SER A 118 12.66 8.94 2.02
CA SER A 118 11.63 9.72 1.32
C SER A 118 11.14 9.06 0.02
N LEU A 119 12.00 8.29 -0.66
CA LEU A 119 11.64 7.54 -1.86
C LEU A 119 10.55 6.48 -1.59
N LEU A 120 10.52 5.93 -0.38
CA LEU A 120 9.59 4.87 0.02
C LEU A 120 8.38 5.40 0.79
N THR A 121 8.46 6.61 1.34
CA THR A 121 7.35 7.25 2.04
C THR A 121 6.54 8.21 1.17
N ALA A 122 7.00 8.46 -0.07
CA ALA A 122 6.29 9.30 -1.01
C ALA A 122 4.86 8.79 -1.25
N PRO A 123 3.85 9.68 -1.23
CA PRO A 123 2.46 9.26 -1.42
C PRO A 123 2.18 8.84 -2.87
N THR A 124 2.96 9.35 -3.81
CA THR A 124 2.80 9.12 -5.25
C THR A 124 4.11 8.64 -5.87
N ALA A 125 3.99 7.96 -6.99
CA ALA A 125 5.10 7.55 -7.83
C ALA A 125 5.85 8.77 -8.42
N ALA A 126 6.97 8.51 -9.09
CA ALA A 126 7.81 9.53 -9.75
C ALA A 126 7.05 10.35 -10.81
N ASP A 127 5.94 9.85 -11.34
CA ASP A 127 5.06 10.57 -12.28
C ASP A 127 4.14 11.60 -11.59
N GLY A 128 4.06 11.56 -10.25
CA GLY A 128 3.23 12.42 -9.42
C GLY A 128 1.72 12.17 -9.55
N LYS A 129 1.30 11.10 -10.24
CA LYS A 129 -0.12 10.85 -10.57
C LYS A 129 -0.66 9.58 -9.95
N THR A 130 0.17 8.55 -9.87
CA THR A 130 -0.25 7.23 -9.37
C THR A 130 0.23 7.03 -7.95
N PRO A 131 -0.48 6.23 -7.13
CA PRO A 131 0.00 5.86 -5.80
C PRO A 131 1.28 5.05 -5.93
N LEU A 132 2.19 5.24 -4.98
CA LEU A 132 3.47 4.53 -4.99
C LEU A 132 3.25 3.01 -4.85
N TYR A 133 2.34 2.61 -3.96
CA TYR A 133 2.07 1.21 -3.66
C TYR A 133 0.67 0.79 -4.06
N SER A 134 0.50 -0.52 -4.18
CA SER A 134 -0.81 -1.17 -4.24
C SER A 134 -0.86 -2.26 -3.17
N TRP A 135 -1.99 -2.43 -2.50
CA TRP A 135 -2.24 -3.58 -1.64
C TRP A 135 -2.35 -4.82 -2.51
N ALA A 136 -1.73 -5.90 -2.06
CA ALA A 136 -1.94 -7.21 -2.63
C ALA A 136 -2.25 -8.23 -1.55
N VAL A 137 -3.07 -9.21 -1.92
CA VAL A 137 -3.33 -10.39 -1.10
C VAL A 137 -2.49 -11.54 -1.62
N VAL A 138 -1.66 -12.07 -0.74
CA VAL A 138 -0.84 -13.26 -0.97
C VAL A 138 -1.55 -14.46 -0.37
N TYR A 139 -1.68 -15.54 -1.13
CA TYR A 139 -2.25 -16.80 -0.64
C TYR A 139 -1.60 -17.98 -1.35
N GLN A 140 -1.74 -19.17 -0.78
CA GLN A 140 -1.16 -20.39 -1.35
C GLN A 140 -2.26 -21.25 -1.99
N ASN A 141 -2.00 -21.71 -3.22
CA ASN A 141 -2.83 -22.70 -3.92
C ASN A 141 -1.97 -23.86 -4.45
N GLN A 142 -2.55 -24.75 -5.28
CA GLN A 142 -1.86 -25.91 -5.84
C GLN A 142 -0.65 -25.55 -6.73
N ASN A 143 -0.62 -24.33 -7.26
CA ASN A 143 0.43 -23.82 -8.15
C ASN A 143 1.51 -23.03 -7.40
N GLY A 144 1.42 -22.94 -6.07
CA GLY A 144 2.36 -22.20 -5.24
C GLY A 144 1.76 -20.92 -4.68
N LEU A 145 2.61 -19.90 -4.53
CA LEU A 145 2.24 -18.61 -3.95
C LEU A 145 1.60 -17.72 -5.03
N GLN A 146 0.39 -17.27 -4.80
CA GLN A 146 -0.34 -16.34 -5.66
C GLN A 146 -0.38 -14.95 -5.04
N VAL A 147 -0.47 -13.93 -5.89
CA VAL A 147 -0.48 -12.53 -5.49
C VAL A 147 -1.54 -11.79 -6.31
N ASP A 148 -2.61 -11.34 -5.65
CA ASP A 148 -3.70 -10.60 -6.28
C ASP A 148 -3.62 -9.13 -5.85
N LEU A 149 -3.52 -8.19 -6.81
CA LEU A 149 -3.59 -6.76 -6.53
C LEU A 149 -5.04 -6.35 -6.23
N VAL A 150 -5.28 -5.66 -5.12
CA VAL A 150 -6.65 -5.43 -4.63
C VAL A 150 -7.04 -3.97 -4.45
N ALA A 151 -6.11 -3.10 -4.08
CA ALA A 151 -6.41 -1.69 -3.83
C ALA A 151 -5.16 -0.81 -3.96
N ASP A 152 -5.36 0.49 -4.04
CA ASP A 152 -4.27 1.45 -3.91
C ASP A 152 -3.80 1.52 -2.45
N ALA A 153 -2.49 1.67 -2.26
CA ALA A 153 -1.88 1.71 -0.94
C ALA A 153 -0.94 2.90 -0.78
N THR A 154 -0.77 3.31 0.47
CA THR A 154 0.24 4.30 0.86
C THR A 154 1.01 3.79 2.07
N PHE A 155 2.23 4.30 2.25
CA PHE A 155 3.04 4.00 3.43
C PHE A 155 2.27 4.33 4.74
N ALA A 156 1.58 5.48 4.78
CA ALA A 156 0.79 5.89 5.94
C ALA A 156 -0.35 4.91 6.26
N MET A 157 -1.01 4.34 5.25
CA MET A 157 -2.03 3.30 5.47
C MET A 157 -1.42 2.03 6.07
N ALA A 158 -0.27 1.59 5.55
CA ALA A 158 0.42 0.42 6.09
C ALA A 158 0.85 0.61 7.54
N LEU A 159 1.39 1.79 7.88
CA LEU A 159 1.71 2.13 9.26
C LEU A 159 0.45 2.18 10.15
N GLY A 160 -0.66 2.70 9.62
CA GLY A 160 -1.96 2.70 10.29
C GLY A 160 -2.46 1.29 10.61
N VAL A 161 -2.32 0.35 9.68
CA VAL A 161 -2.66 -1.07 9.90
C VAL A 161 -1.72 -1.70 10.92
N SER A 162 -0.40 -1.50 10.78
CA SER A 162 0.59 -2.05 11.70
C SER A 162 0.41 -1.58 13.15
N THR A 163 -0.11 -0.36 13.36
CA THR A 163 -0.36 0.21 14.69
C THR A 163 -1.79 -0.07 15.20
N GLY A 164 -2.65 -0.69 14.38
CA GLY A 164 -4.05 -0.94 14.70
C GLY A 164 -4.96 0.30 14.61
N SER A 165 -4.46 1.42 14.07
CA SER A 165 -5.26 2.63 13.85
C SER A 165 -6.20 2.51 12.65
N ILE A 166 -5.88 1.64 11.69
CA ILE A 166 -6.68 1.30 10.52
C ILE A 166 -6.93 -0.21 10.55
N ALA A 167 -8.18 -0.64 10.39
CA ALA A 167 -8.46 -2.07 10.27
C ALA A 167 -7.97 -2.60 8.92
N LEU A 168 -7.37 -3.79 8.90
CA LEU A 168 -6.89 -4.42 7.66
C LEU A 168 -8.00 -4.52 6.60
N LYS A 169 -9.22 -4.89 7.02
CA LYS A 169 -10.43 -4.94 6.17
C LYS A 169 -10.70 -3.64 5.41
N ASP A 170 -10.49 -2.50 6.06
CA ASP A 170 -10.72 -1.19 5.45
C ASP A 170 -9.59 -0.83 4.48
N ALA A 171 -8.36 -1.27 4.76
CA ALA A 171 -7.20 -1.00 3.91
C ALA A 171 -7.21 -1.80 2.61
N VAL A 172 -7.49 -3.11 2.67
CA VAL A 172 -7.49 -4.00 1.49
C VAL A 172 -8.78 -3.94 0.68
N GLY A 173 -9.85 -3.40 1.27
CA GLY A 173 -11.16 -3.27 0.65
C GLY A 173 -12.09 -4.48 0.87
N ARG A 174 -13.39 -4.24 0.69
CA ARG A 174 -14.44 -5.23 0.99
C ARG A 174 -14.40 -6.48 0.10
N GLU A 175 -14.11 -6.31 -1.17
CA GLU A 175 -14.07 -7.42 -2.13
C GLU A 175 -12.95 -8.41 -1.80
N ALA A 176 -11.74 -7.90 -1.59
CA ALA A 176 -10.61 -8.71 -1.13
C ALA A 176 -10.87 -9.36 0.23
N TRP A 177 -11.49 -8.63 1.17
CA TRP A 177 -11.88 -9.19 2.46
C TRP A 177 -12.84 -10.37 2.29
N ALA A 178 -13.92 -10.20 1.53
CA ALA A 178 -14.90 -11.26 1.30
C ALA A 178 -14.27 -12.49 0.62
N ALA A 179 -13.34 -12.28 -0.33
CA ALA A 179 -12.70 -13.38 -1.05
C ALA A 179 -11.72 -14.20 -0.19
N HIS A 180 -11.00 -13.56 0.75
CA HIS A 180 -9.84 -14.18 1.41
C HIS A 180 -9.94 -14.31 2.93
N SER A 181 -10.87 -13.61 3.60
CA SER A 181 -11.02 -13.66 5.06
C SER A 181 -11.50 -15.02 5.57
N GLY A 182 -12.19 -15.81 4.75
CA GLY A 182 -12.87 -17.02 5.19
C GLY A 182 -14.09 -16.75 6.07
N GLU A 183 -14.45 -15.48 6.28
CA GLU A 183 -15.70 -15.07 6.91
C GLU A 183 -16.78 -15.15 5.84
N THR A 184 -17.73 -16.06 6.00
CA THR A 184 -19.03 -15.90 5.35
C THR A 184 -19.70 -14.72 6.01
N ASP A 185 -20.24 -13.77 5.25
CA ASP A 185 -21.12 -12.73 5.78
C ASP A 185 -22.35 -13.42 6.41
N ASP A 186 -22.22 -13.87 7.66
CA ASP A 186 -23.35 -14.11 8.54
C ASP A 186 -23.87 -12.72 8.92
N GLU A 187 -24.45 -12.03 7.96
CA GLU A 187 -25.38 -10.96 8.28
C GLU A 187 -26.53 -11.66 9.03
N PRO A 188 -26.84 -11.28 10.28
CA PRO A 188 -28.05 -11.76 10.92
C PRO A 188 -29.23 -11.14 10.19
N THR A 189 -29.62 -11.71 9.04
CA THR A 189 -30.81 -11.30 8.32
C THR A 189 -31.97 -11.42 9.29
N ALA A 190 -32.62 -10.28 9.58
CA ALA A 190 -33.71 -10.18 10.55
C ALA A 190 -34.86 -11.17 10.29
N GLU A 191 -34.90 -11.82 9.11
CA GLU A 191 -35.80 -12.91 8.77
C GLU A 191 -35.65 -14.17 9.65
N GLY A 192 -34.48 -14.41 10.26
CA GLY A 192 -34.29 -15.52 11.21
C GLY A 192 -34.87 -15.27 12.61
N MET A 193 -35.09 -14.00 12.99
CA MET A 193 -35.53 -13.62 14.34
C MET A 193 -37.04 -13.72 14.56
N TRP A 194 -37.86 -13.71 13.50
CA TRP A 194 -39.32 -13.78 13.62
C TRP A 194 -39.88 -15.21 13.65
N SER A 195 -39.08 -16.22 13.29
CA SER A 195 -39.53 -17.62 13.29
C SER A 195 -39.44 -18.32 14.66
N ARG A 196 -38.81 -17.72 15.68
CA ARG A 196 -38.71 -18.31 17.04
C ARG A 196 -39.73 -17.80 18.07
N ARG A 197 -40.66 -16.92 17.70
CA ARG A 197 -41.63 -16.29 18.64
C ARG A 197 -43.08 -16.75 18.52
N ARG A 198 -43.37 -17.88 17.88
CA ARG A 198 -44.71 -18.49 17.91
C ARG A 198 -44.64 -19.99 18.21
N SER A 199 -44.32 -20.33 19.46
CA SER A 199 -44.65 -21.64 20.08
C SER A 199 -44.37 -21.61 21.59
N ARG A 200 -45.22 -20.92 22.36
CA ARG A 200 -45.44 -21.27 23.78
C ARG A 200 -46.94 -21.25 24.05
N PRO A 201 -47.58 -22.40 24.30
CA PRO A 201 -48.95 -22.42 24.79
C PRO A 201 -49.00 -21.89 26.22
N LEU A 202 -50.07 -21.14 26.50
CA LEU A 202 -50.38 -20.54 27.79
C LEU A 202 -50.45 -21.60 28.90
N ARG A 203 -49.73 -21.36 30.01
CA ARG A 203 -50.03 -21.98 31.30
C ARG A 203 -50.02 -20.89 32.36
N MET A 204 -51.22 -20.47 32.76
CA MET A 204 -51.43 -19.63 33.92
C MET A 204 -51.27 -20.45 35.21
N PRO A 205 -50.78 -19.82 36.28
CA PRO A 205 -51.29 -20.07 37.61
C PRO A 205 -51.89 -18.78 38.21
N ARG A 206 -53.12 -18.93 38.71
CA ARG A 206 -53.80 -17.99 39.61
C ARG A 206 -53.08 -18.03 40.96
N THR A 207 -52.65 -16.89 41.52
CA THR A 207 -53.12 -16.40 42.85
C THR A 207 -52.48 -15.07 43.27
N ARG A 208 -53.36 -14.13 43.64
CA ARG A 208 -53.34 -13.10 44.71
C ARG A 208 -52.03 -12.40 45.12
N ALA A 209 -52.03 -11.09 44.79
CA ALA A 209 -51.87 -9.91 45.65
C ALA A 209 -51.15 -10.03 47.01
N ILE A 210 -50.26 -9.06 47.28
CA ILE A 210 -50.29 -8.17 48.47
C ILE A 210 -49.53 -6.87 48.14
N LEU A 211 -50.15 -5.74 48.49
CA LEU A 211 -49.59 -4.38 48.56
C LEU A 211 -48.30 -4.34 49.38
N SER A 212 -47.31 -3.55 48.96
CA SER A 212 -46.74 -2.59 49.91
C SER A 212 -46.10 -1.41 49.21
N SER A 213 -46.29 -0.27 49.85
CA SER A 213 -46.11 1.08 49.38
C SER A 213 -44.71 1.64 49.66
N ARG A 214 -44.43 2.75 48.96
CA ARG A 214 -43.82 3.99 49.47
C ARG A 214 -42.31 4.24 49.25
N VAL A 215 -42.11 5.43 48.66
CA VAL A 215 -41.12 6.49 48.97
C VAL A 215 -39.86 6.54 48.09
N LEU A 216 -39.91 7.47 47.13
CA LEU A 216 -38.78 8.26 46.64
C LEU A 216 -38.26 9.18 47.75
N PRO A 217 -36.95 9.51 47.75
CA PRO A 217 -36.63 10.91 47.52
C PRO A 217 -35.44 11.17 46.58
N MET A 218 -35.45 12.41 46.09
CA MET A 218 -34.56 13.06 45.14
C MET A 218 -33.14 13.35 45.65
N LEU A 219 -32.22 13.34 44.67
CA LEU A 219 -31.11 14.27 44.41
C LEU A 219 -30.18 14.67 45.57
N THR A 220 -28.89 14.38 45.40
CA THR A 220 -27.89 15.45 45.28
C THR A 220 -26.76 15.05 44.33
N SER A 221 -26.30 16.06 43.61
CA SER A 221 -25.26 16.09 42.58
C SER A 221 -23.87 16.10 43.20
N THR A 222 -22.95 15.28 42.67
CA THR A 222 -21.51 15.52 42.84
C THR A 222 -20.76 15.29 41.52
N SER A 223 -20.37 16.41 40.93
CA SER A 223 -19.03 16.72 40.38
C SER A 223 -18.28 15.61 39.65
N THR A 224 -18.05 15.80 38.34
CA THR A 224 -16.69 15.63 37.82
C THR A 224 -16.48 16.33 36.47
N ARG A 225 -15.34 17.01 36.39
CA ARG A 225 -14.48 17.19 35.20
C ARG A 225 -14.82 18.30 34.19
N SER A 226 -14.19 19.44 34.48
CA SER A 226 -13.20 20.12 33.62
C SER A 226 -13.46 20.09 32.12
N ARG A 227 -13.95 21.22 31.60
CA ARG A 227 -14.06 21.52 30.18
C ARG A 227 -13.41 22.87 29.91
N ARG A 228 -12.63 22.90 28.83
CA ARG A 228 -12.21 24.07 28.03
C ARG A 228 -11.03 24.90 28.56
N SER A 229 -9.86 24.52 28.10
CA SER A 229 -8.85 25.49 27.67
C SER A 229 -8.53 25.21 26.20
N ALA A 230 -9.16 25.97 25.31
CA ALA A 230 -8.84 26.03 23.90
C ALA A 230 -9.20 27.44 23.44
N MET A 231 -8.27 28.37 23.62
CA MET A 231 -8.34 29.66 22.98
C MET A 231 -6.95 30.05 22.50
N ARG A 232 -6.97 30.58 21.27
CA ARG A 232 -5.95 31.42 20.63
C ARG A 232 -5.00 30.69 19.68
N SER A 233 -5.53 30.57 18.46
CA SER A 233 -4.80 30.43 17.21
C SER A 233 -3.67 31.46 17.11
N ALA A 234 -2.45 31.01 16.94
CA ALA A 234 -1.36 31.83 16.45
C ALA A 234 -1.34 31.71 14.92
N ARG A 235 -1.83 32.74 14.23
CA ARG A 235 -1.48 33.02 12.84
C ARG A 235 -0.11 33.69 12.82
N PRO A 236 0.88 33.16 12.10
CA PRO A 236 1.92 34.00 11.52
C PRO A 236 1.52 34.37 10.09
N GLN A 237 1.17 35.64 9.88
CA GLN A 237 1.16 36.26 8.56
C GLN A 237 2.61 36.44 8.10
N THR A 238 3.08 35.58 7.20
CA THR A 238 4.35 35.82 6.50
C THR A 238 4.10 36.76 5.33
N ARG A 239 4.23 38.04 5.65
CA ARG A 239 4.75 39.16 4.85
C ARG A 239 5.22 38.77 3.43
N MET A 240 4.39 39.05 2.42
CA MET A 240 4.82 39.16 1.02
C MET A 240 5.82 40.31 0.90
N LEU A 241 7.09 40.00 0.63
CA LEU A 241 8.00 40.95 0.00
C LEU A 241 8.01 40.71 -1.51
N LYS A 242 7.51 41.72 -2.23
CA LYS A 242 7.80 41.95 -3.65
C LYS A 242 9.32 42.01 -3.84
N LEU A 243 9.86 41.23 -4.76
CA LEU A 243 11.02 41.67 -5.53
C LEU A 243 10.81 41.38 -7.01
N ARG A 244 10.51 42.47 -7.73
CA ARG A 244 10.63 42.59 -9.18
C ARG A 244 12.11 42.52 -9.55
N ARG A 245 12.44 41.76 -10.60
CA ARG A 245 13.49 42.03 -11.61
C ARG A 245 13.31 40.97 -12.70
N SER A 246 12.59 41.18 -13.79
CA SER A 246 12.90 41.97 -14.99
C SER A 246 14.12 41.49 -15.81
N ARG A 247 13.83 41.02 -17.03
CA ARG A 247 14.67 40.94 -18.26
C ARG A 247 15.75 39.84 -18.22
N SER A 248 16.07 39.07 -19.28
CA SER A 248 15.90 39.20 -20.73
C SER A 248 16.24 37.86 -21.42
N THR A 249 15.44 37.43 -22.39
CA THR A 249 15.88 36.66 -23.58
C THR A 249 16.51 37.67 -24.59
N PRO A 250 17.22 37.32 -25.70
CA PRO A 250 17.46 36.00 -26.32
C PRO A 250 18.86 35.78 -27.00
N MET A 251 18.96 34.66 -27.76
CA MET A 251 19.78 34.44 -28.97
C MET A 251 21.30 34.12 -28.87
N SER A 252 21.67 32.93 -29.37
CA SER A 252 22.52 32.72 -30.58
C SER A 252 23.50 31.54 -30.50
N ARG A 253 23.14 30.47 -31.19
CA ARG A 253 23.92 29.77 -32.24
C ARG A 253 25.41 30.13 -32.36
N VAL A 254 26.32 29.18 -32.08
CA VAL A 254 27.57 29.02 -32.86
C VAL A 254 27.85 27.54 -33.08
N LYS A 255 28.04 27.24 -34.36
CA LYS A 255 28.39 25.97 -34.98
C LYS A 255 29.88 26.09 -35.29
N THR A 256 30.73 25.22 -34.75
CA THR A 256 32.09 25.03 -35.28
C THR A 256 32.28 23.59 -35.70
N ARG A 257 32.69 23.48 -36.96
CA ARG A 257 32.93 22.29 -37.75
C ARG A 257 34.46 22.23 -37.92
N THR A 258 34.99 21.00 -38.01
CA THR A 258 36.23 20.56 -38.69
C THR A 258 37.60 20.94 -38.10
N PRO A 259 38.72 20.25 -38.46
CA PRO A 259 38.85 19.11 -39.40
C PRO A 259 39.58 17.86 -38.86
N SER A 260 39.43 16.81 -39.67
CA SER A 260 40.27 15.62 -39.81
C SER A 260 41.76 15.91 -39.97
N THR A 261 42.60 15.06 -39.42
CA THR A 261 43.95 14.82 -39.95
C THR A 261 44.17 13.32 -40.07
N SER A 262 44.14 12.87 -41.32
CA SER A 262 44.68 11.59 -41.77
C SER A 262 46.20 11.71 -41.80
N THR A 263 46.91 10.72 -41.28
CA THR A 263 48.34 10.55 -41.57
C THR A 263 48.61 9.06 -41.68
N ARG A 264 48.79 8.66 -42.95
CA ARG A 264 49.74 7.68 -43.51
C ARG A 264 49.83 6.29 -42.90
#